data_AF-A0A2N1WHZ5-F1
#
_entry.id   AF-A0A2N1WHZ5-F1
#
_cell.length_a   1.000
_cell.length_b   1.000
_cell.length_c   1.000
_cell.angle_alpha   90.00
_cell.angle_beta   90.00
_cell.angle_gamma   90.00
#
_symmetry.space_group_name_H-M   'P 1'
#
loop_
_entity.id
_entity.type
_entity.pdbx_description
1 polymer ?
#
loop_
_entity_poly.entity_id
_entity_poly.type
_entity_poly.pdbx_seq_one_letter_code
_entity_poly.pdbx_strand_id
1 'polypeptide(L)'
;MRENGILRVITRLLIPLIMLFALYIQFHGDYSPGGGFQAGVMFAAAWILFVLIYGLEAGLAVIPERVMFVLSAAGALLYAAVGLLGVVLGGRFLDYAPLLENPQSAQQAGIILVEFGVGVTVASVVMLIFSLFARRRGEQDESWQPEVDD
;
A
#
# COMPACT_ATOMS: atom_id res chain seq x y z
N MET A 1 -23.80 5.61 4.57
CA MET A 1 -22.98 6.39 3.61
C MET A 1 -23.45 6.28 2.15
N ARG A 2 -24.02 5.13 1.72
CA ARG A 2 -24.35 4.85 0.30
C ARG A 2 -25.24 5.87 -0.42
N GLU A 3 -26.05 6.65 0.30
CA GLU A 3 -26.97 7.64 -0.27
C GLU A 3 -26.49 9.11 -0.16
N ASN A 4 -25.33 9.36 0.47
CA ASN A 4 -24.88 10.73 0.68
C ASN A 4 -24.05 11.23 -0.50
N GLY A 5 -24.73 11.86 -1.47
CA GLY A 5 -24.12 12.35 -2.72
C GLY A 5 -22.93 13.29 -2.51
N ILE A 6 -22.92 14.06 -1.41
CA ILE A 6 -21.83 14.97 -1.03
C ILE A 6 -20.54 14.18 -0.78
N LEU A 7 -20.59 13.11 0.01
CA LEU A 7 -19.41 12.28 0.29
C LEU A 7 -18.85 11.68 -0.99
N ARG A 8 -19.70 11.20 -1.90
CA ARG A 8 -19.26 10.60 -3.16
C ARG A 8 -18.50 11.61 -4.03
N VAL A 9 -18.99 12.84 -4.12
CA VAL A 9 -18.34 13.91 -4.89
C VAL A 9 -17.01 14.31 -4.26
N ILE A 10 -16.98 14.53 -2.95
CA ILE A 10 -15.75 14.93 -2.24
C ILE A 10 -14.69 13.84 -2.33
N THR A 11 -15.05 12.57 -2.08
CA THR A 11 -14.10 11.45 -2.14
C THR A 11 -13.54 11.24 -3.54
N ARG A 12 -14.34 11.46 -4.60
CA ARG A 12 -13.86 11.39 -5.99
C ARG A 12 -12.75 12.41 -6.29
N LEU A 13 -12.77 13.56 -5.61
CA LEU A 13 -11.71 14.57 -5.67
C LEU A 13 -10.53 14.26 -4.73
N LEU A 14 -10.80 13.75 -3.52
CA LEU A 14 -9.76 13.51 -2.52
C LEU A 14 -8.87 12.31 -2.84
N ILE A 15 -9.42 11.20 -3.35
CA ILE A 15 -8.63 9.99 -3.66
C ILE A 15 -7.43 10.31 -4.56
N PRO A 16 -7.58 10.94 -5.74
CA PRO A 16 -6.42 11.23 -6.59
C PRO A 16 -5.43 12.19 -5.92
N LEU A 17 -5.90 13.12 -5.08
CA LEU A 17 -5.04 14.03 -4.33
C LEU A 17 -4.21 13.30 -3.27
N ILE A 18 -4.82 12.39 -2.51
CA ILE A 18 -4.13 11.56 -1.51
C ILE A 18 -3.10 10.67 -2.21
N MET A 19 -3.45 10.06 -3.33
CA MET A 19 -2.56 9.21 -4.13
C MET A 19 -1.36 9.99 -4.68
N LEU A 20 -1.60 11.20 -5.20
CA LEU A 20 -0.53 12.10 -5.66
C LEU A 20 0.40 12.49 -4.51
N PHE A 21 -0.17 12.83 -3.35
CA PHE A 21 0.62 13.15 -2.16
C PHE A 21 1.41 11.92 -1.66
N ALA A 22 0.90 10.71 -1.86
CA ALA A 22 1.60 9.47 -1.47
C ALA A 22 2.80 9.21 -2.35
N LEU A 23 2.68 9.48 -3.65
CA LEU A 23 3.82 9.48 -4.56
C LEU A 23 4.83 10.56 -4.19
N TYR A 24 4.38 11.76 -3.80
CA TYR A 24 5.28 12.81 -3.32
C TYR A 24 6.11 12.34 -2.10
N ILE A 25 5.46 11.78 -1.08
CA ILE A 25 6.14 11.24 0.12
C ILE A 25 7.09 10.08 -0.25
N GLN A 26 6.70 9.23 -1.19
CA GLN A 26 7.52 8.09 -1.65
C GLN A 26 8.82 8.55 -2.32
N PHE A 27 8.79 9.60 -3.12
CA PHE A 27 9.94 10.08 -3.88
C PHE A 27 10.76 11.17 -3.17
N HIS A 28 10.31 11.66 -2.01
CA HIS A 28 11.00 12.69 -1.22
C HIS A 28 11.33 12.23 0.21
N GLY A 29 11.40 10.92 0.45
CA GLY A 29 11.75 10.34 1.75
C GLY A 29 13.21 10.61 2.17
N ASP A 30 14.07 10.89 1.21
CA ASP A 30 15.48 11.26 1.37
C ASP A 30 15.69 12.74 1.74
N TYR A 31 14.73 13.61 1.42
CA TYR A 31 14.81 15.06 1.68
C TYR A 31 13.89 15.55 2.80
N SER A 32 12.88 14.78 3.18
CA SER A 32 11.86 15.18 4.15
C SER A 32 11.43 14.01 5.03
N PRO A 33 10.84 14.25 6.22
CA PRO A 33 10.23 13.18 7.01
C PRO A 33 9.19 12.44 6.17
N GLY A 34 9.44 11.17 5.86
CA GLY A 34 8.73 10.49 4.79
C GLY A 34 9.21 9.07 4.53
N GLY A 35 8.99 8.62 3.29
CA GLY A 35 9.48 7.35 2.77
C GLY A 35 8.40 6.30 2.53
N GLY A 36 8.87 5.11 2.15
CA GLY A 36 8.03 4.01 1.68
C GLY A 36 6.89 3.61 2.61
N PHE A 37 7.17 3.48 3.91
CA PHE A 37 6.16 3.05 4.88
C PHE A 37 4.97 4.03 4.93
N GLN A 38 5.23 5.33 5.08
CA GLN A 38 4.19 6.34 5.21
C GLN A 38 3.41 6.50 3.90
N ALA A 39 4.11 6.49 2.76
CA ALA A 39 3.47 6.47 1.44
C ALA A 39 2.54 5.26 1.29
N GLY A 40 3.01 4.06 1.66
CA GLY A 40 2.21 2.84 1.61
C GLY A 40 0.95 2.88 2.46
N VAL A 41 1.04 3.39 3.69
CA VAL A 41 -0.14 3.60 4.56
C VAL A 41 -1.13 4.57 3.92
N MET A 42 -0.65 5.65 3.29
CA MET A 42 -1.52 6.64 2.67
C MET A 42 -2.20 6.13 1.39
N PHE A 43 -1.50 5.32 0.60
CA PHE A 43 -2.10 4.56 -0.51
C PHE A 43 -3.22 3.64 0.00
N ALA A 44 -2.97 2.86 1.06
CA ALA A 44 -3.99 2.00 1.65
C ALA A 44 -5.16 2.82 2.20
N ALA A 45 -4.93 3.97 2.83
CA ALA A 45 -5.98 4.86 3.32
C ALA A 45 -6.88 5.40 2.18
N ALA A 46 -6.29 5.77 1.03
CA ALA A 46 -7.05 6.19 -0.15
C ALA A 46 -7.95 5.06 -0.68
N TRP A 47 -7.43 3.83 -0.73
CA TRP A 47 -8.20 2.65 -1.14
C TRP A 47 -9.29 2.28 -0.11
N ILE A 48 -8.99 2.35 1.18
CA ILE A 48 -9.97 2.13 2.25
C ILE A 48 -11.09 3.17 2.16
N LEU A 49 -10.76 4.45 1.94
CA LEU A 49 -11.76 5.50 1.72
C LEU A 49 -12.65 5.16 0.51
N PHE A 50 -12.07 4.66 -0.59
CA PHE A 50 -12.83 4.16 -1.72
C PHE A 50 -13.80 3.04 -1.31
N VAL A 51 -13.34 2.04 -0.57
CA VAL A 51 -14.18 0.94 -0.07
C VAL A 51 -15.31 1.43 0.85
N LEU A 52 -15.04 2.39 1.74
CA LEU A 52 -16.06 2.93 2.63
C LEU A 52 -17.20 3.65 1.89
N ILE A 53 -16.91 4.25 0.74
CA ILE A 53 -17.90 4.98 -0.07
C ILE A 53 -18.61 4.06 -1.06
N TYR A 54 -17.87 3.19 -1.75
CA TYR A 54 -18.39 2.38 -2.88
C TYR A 54 -18.67 0.92 -2.51
N GLY A 55 -18.25 0.46 -1.33
CA GLY A 55 -18.40 -0.91 -0.86
C GLY A 55 -17.17 -1.79 -1.10
N LEU A 56 -17.08 -2.88 -0.33
CA LEU A 56 -15.95 -3.82 -0.40
C LEU A 56 -15.85 -4.50 -1.76
N GLU A 57 -16.97 -4.93 -2.35
CA GLU A 57 -17.00 -5.55 -3.68
C GLU A 57 -16.40 -4.65 -4.76
N ALA A 58 -16.74 -3.36 -4.75
CA ALA A 58 -16.18 -2.38 -5.67
C ALA A 58 -14.66 -2.24 -5.46
N GLY A 59 -14.19 -2.21 -4.21
CA GLY A 59 -12.76 -2.16 -3.91
C GLY A 59 -12.00 -3.41 -4.37
N LEU A 60 -12.58 -4.59 -4.14
CA LEU A 60 -12.00 -5.87 -4.56
C LEU A 60 -12.03 -6.06 -6.08
N ALA A 61 -12.97 -5.42 -6.78
CA ALA A 61 -12.97 -5.36 -8.24
C ALA A 61 -11.80 -4.51 -8.79
N VAL A 62 -11.35 -3.49 -8.06
CA VAL A 62 -10.17 -2.67 -8.43
C VAL A 62 -8.87 -3.36 -8.04
N ILE A 63 -8.78 -3.85 -6.80
CA ILE A 63 -7.60 -4.57 -6.29
C ILE A 63 -8.09 -5.87 -5.62
N PRO A 64 -8.01 -7.02 -6.31
CA PRO A 64 -8.40 -8.31 -5.73
C PRO A 64 -7.46 -8.73 -4.58
N GLU A 65 -7.96 -9.50 -3.60
CA GLU A 65 -7.14 -10.00 -2.48
C GLU A 65 -5.88 -10.75 -2.95
N ARG A 66 -6.01 -11.54 -4.03
CA ARG A 66 -4.88 -12.26 -4.64
C ARG A 66 -3.77 -11.31 -5.11
N VAL A 67 -4.13 -10.16 -5.67
CA VAL A 67 -3.17 -9.14 -6.08
C VAL A 67 -2.48 -8.55 -4.87
N MET A 68 -3.22 -8.26 -3.80
CA MET A 68 -2.61 -7.75 -2.56
C MET A 68 -1.61 -8.75 -1.96
N PHE A 69 -1.93 -10.05 -1.93
CA PHE A 69 -0.98 -11.08 -1.48
C PHE A 69 0.28 -11.10 -2.36
N VAL A 70 0.13 -11.11 -3.68
CA VAL A 70 1.26 -11.10 -4.60
C VAL A 70 2.12 -9.84 -4.42
N LEU A 71 1.50 -8.66 -4.31
CA LEU A 71 2.21 -7.40 -4.10
C LEU A 71 2.93 -7.34 -2.74
N SER A 72 2.32 -7.89 -1.69
CA SER A 72 2.95 -7.97 -0.37
C SER A 72 4.25 -8.79 -0.41
N ALA A 73 4.23 -9.93 -1.09
CA ALA A 73 5.42 -10.76 -1.28
C ALA A 73 6.41 -10.10 -2.23
N ALA A 74 5.94 -9.52 -3.34
CA ALA A 74 6.78 -8.86 -4.33
C ALA A 74 7.55 -7.67 -3.75
N GLY A 75 6.90 -6.85 -2.90
CA GLY A 75 7.57 -5.73 -2.23
C GLY A 75 8.65 -6.19 -1.26
N ALA A 76 8.38 -7.23 -0.47
CA ALA A 76 9.38 -7.82 0.44
C ALA A 76 10.53 -8.48 -0.31
N LEU A 77 10.23 -9.14 -1.43
CA LEU A 77 11.25 -9.72 -2.32
C LEU A 77 12.09 -8.64 -3.00
N LEU A 78 11.51 -7.50 -3.39
CA LEU A 78 12.26 -6.38 -3.93
C LEU A 78 13.26 -5.83 -2.90
N TYR A 79 12.82 -5.60 -1.67
CA TYR A 79 13.70 -5.22 -0.56
C TYR A 79 14.88 -6.19 -0.40
N ALA A 80 14.57 -7.49 -0.33
CA ALA A 80 15.58 -8.53 -0.16
C ALA A 80 16.51 -8.63 -1.37
N ALA A 81 15.99 -8.52 -2.59
CA ALA A 81 16.75 -8.58 -3.83
C ALA A 81 17.75 -7.42 -3.93
N VAL A 82 17.33 -6.19 -3.62
CA VAL A 82 18.25 -5.03 -3.61
C VAL A 82 19.35 -5.21 -2.57
N GLY A 83 19.00 -5.67 -1.37
CA GLY A 83 19.98 -5.94 -0.32
C GLY A 83 20.96 -7.06 -0.69
N LEU A 84 20.50 -8.13 -1.33
CA LEU A 84 21.33 -9.24 -1.80
C LEU A 84 22.21 -8.85 -3.00
N LEU A 85 21.74 -7.95 -3.85
CA LEU A 85 22.51 -7.50 -5.01
C LEU A 85 23.81 -6.80 -4.57
N GLY A 86 23.77 -6.02 -3.48
CA GLY A 86 24.97 -5.46 -2.86
C GLY A 86 25.99 -6.54 -2.45
N VAL A 87 25.52 -7.67 -1.91
CA VAL A 87 26.38 -8.80 -1.53
C VAL A 87 26.99 -9.49 -2.75
N VAL A 88 26.18 -9.73 -3.79
CA VAL A 88 26.64 -10.37 -5.05
C VAL A 88 27.73 -9.54 -5.73
N LEU A 89 27.68 -8.22 -5.58
CA LEU A 89 28.68 -7.28 -6.12
C LEU A 89 29.89 -7.08 -5.20
N GLY A 90 30.01 -7.85 -4.10
CA GLY A 90 31.15 -7.83 -3.19
C GLY A 90 31.02 -6.86 -2.00
N GLY A 91 29.87 -6.23 -1.83
CA GLY A 91 29.53 -5.38 -0.68
C GLY A 91 28.85 -6.16 0.46
N ARG A 92 28.25 -5.42 1.40
CA ARG A 92 27.42 -5.97 2.49
C ARG A 92 25.93 -5.98 2.10
N PHE A 93 25.10 -6.66 2.90
CA PHE A 93 23.65 -6.58 2.72
C PHE A 93 23.17 -5.13 2.91
N LEU A 94 22.40 -4.62 1.94
CA LEU A 94 21.98 -3.21 1.83
C LEU A 94 23.14 -2.21 1.68
N ASP A 95 24.30 -2.70 1.24
CA ASP A 95 25.36 -1.83 0.74
C ASP A 95 25.03 -1.41 -0.68
N TYR A 96 24.78 -0.11 -0.85
CA TYR A 96 24.39 0.44 -2.14
C TYR A 96 25.59 0.90 -2.97
N ALA A 97 26.76 1.10 -2.37
CA ALA A 97 27.94 1.63 -3.07
C ALA A 97 28.33 0.80 -4.32
N PRO A 98 28.23 -0.54 -4.34
CA PRO A 98 28.55 -1.33 -5.53
C PRO A 98 27.52 -1.23 -6.68
N LEU A 99 26.34 -0.62 -6.47
CA LEU A 99 25.26 -0.59 -7.47
C LEU A 99 25.57 0.29 -8.68
N LEU A 100 26.25 1.41 -8.47
CA LEU A 100 26.55 2.43 -9.49
C LEU A 100 27.95 3.01 -9.25
N GLU A 101 28.57 3.54 -10.31
CA GLU A 101 29.91 4.14 -10.23
C GLU A 101 29.97 5.38 -9.33
N ASN A 102 28.89 6.18 -9.32
CA ASN A 102 28.79 7.35 -8.46
C ASN A 102 28.18 6.95 -7.10
N PRO A 103 28.91 7.11 -5.97
CA PRO A 103 28.43 6.70 -4.65
C PRO A 103 27.13 7.40 -4.22
N GLN A 104 26.95 8.66 -4.57
CA GLN A 104 25.75 9.42 -4.20
C GLN A 104 24.53 8.91 -4.97
N SER A 105 24.67 8.70 -6.28
CA SER A 105 23.59 8.16 -7.11
C SER A 105 23.24 6.71 -6.74
N ALA A 106 24.25 5.90 -6.40
CA ALA A 106 24.08 4.55 -5.86
C ALA A 106 23.22 4.56 -4.59
N GLN A 107 23.55 5.41 -3.63
CA GLN A 107 22.82 5.53 -2.37
C GLN A 107 21.36 5.95 -2.60
N GLN A 108 21.13 6.97 -3.43
CA GLN A 108 19.79 7.47 -3.74
C GLN A 108 18.94 6.39 -4.42
N ALA A 109 19.47 5.72 -5.44
CA ALA A 109 18.76 4.65 -6.14
C ALA A 109 18.45 3.46 -5.21
N GLY A 110 19.42 3.04 -4.39
CA GLY A 110 19.25 1.95 -3.44
C GLY A 110 18.16 2.24 -2.41
N ILE A 111 18.18 3.44 -1.81
CA ILE A 111 17.14 3.87 -0.85
C ILE A 111 15.78 3.91 -1.52
N ILE A 112 15.64 4.57 -2.67
CA ILE A 112 14.34 4.68 -3.38
C ILE A 112 13.76 3.30 -3.71
N LEU A 113 14.58 2.36 -4.19
CA LEU A 113 14.12 1.00 -4.52
C LEU A 113 13.68 0.21 -3.28
N VAL A 114 14.47 0.28 -2.21
CA VAL A 114 14.17 -0.37 -0.93
C VAL A 114 12.89 0.19 -0.33
N GLU A 115 12.76 1.51 -0.29
CA GLU A 115 11.56 2.18 0.20
C GLU A 115 10.34 1.89 -0.66
N PHE A 116 10.49 1.82 -1.98
CA PHE A 116 9.39 1.42 -2.86
C PHE A 116 8.90 0.00 -2.55
N GLY A 117 9.81 -0.95 -2.35
CA GLY A 117 9.47 -2.31 -1.91
C GLY A 117 8.73 -2.33 -0.57
N VAL A 118 9.21 -1.54 0.41
CA VAL A 118 8.53 -1.37 1.70
C VAL A 118 7.14 -0.78 1.51
N GLY A 119 6.99 0.29 0.72
CA GLY A 119 5.71 0.95 0.50
C GLY A 119 4.67 0.07 -0.16
N VAL A 120 5.05 -0.71 -1.18
CA VAL A 120 4.18 -1.71 -1.82
C VAL A 120 3.74 -2.77 -0.81
N THR A 121 4.67 -3.26 0.02
CA THR A 121 4.37 -4.26 1.06
C THR A 121 3.37 -3.71 2.07
N VAL A 122 3.65 -2.52 2.61
CA VAL A 122 2.81 -1.87 3.62
C VAL A 122 1.42 -1.57 3.07
N ALA A 123 1.31 -0.99 1.88
CA ALA A 123 0.03 -0.73 1.25
C ALA A 123 -0.80 -2.01 1.14
N SER A 124 -0.19 -3.06 0.59
CA SER A 124 -0.87 -4.34 0.34
C SER A 124 -1.30 -5.04 1.63
N VAL A 125 -0.44 -5.07 2.66
CA VAL A 125 -0.75 -5.70 3.95
C VAL A 125 -1.85 -4.94 4.69
N VAL A 126 -1.83 -3.61 4.69
CA VAL A 126 -2.87 -2.81 5.35
C VAL A 126 -4.23 -3.01 4.64
N MET A 127 -4.25 -3.03 3.30
CA MET A 127 -5.46 -3.33 2.53
C MET A 127 -5.98 -4.76 2.79
N LEU A 128 -5.09 -5.75 2.89
CA LEU A 128 -5.45 -7.14 3.22
C LEU A 128 -6.08 -7.23 4.61
N ILE A 129 -5.43 -6.65 5.63
CA ILE A 129 -5.94 -6.62 6.99
C ILE A 129 -7.35 -6.01 7.00
N PHE A 130 -7.51 -4.84 6.38
CA PHE A 130 -8.81 -4.18 6.28
C PHE A 130 -9.87 -5.07 5.60
N SER A 131 -9.52 -5.69 4.47
CA SER A 131 -10.45 -6.54 3.70
C SER A 131 -10.92 -7.75 4.51
N LEU A 132 -10.01 -8.40 5.24
CA LEU A 132 -10.33 -9.54 6.10
C LEU A 132 -11.27 -9.15 7.24
N PHE A 133 -11.05 -8.00 7.89
CA PHE A 133 -11.96 -7.49 8.92
C PHE A 133 -13.32 -7.07 8.34
N ALA A 134 -13.32 -6.39 7.21
CA ALA A 134 -14.54 -5.94 6.55
C ALA A 134 -15.42 -7.12 6.12
N ARG A 135 -14.82 -8.20 5.59
CA ARG A 135 -15.53 -9.41 5.18
C ARG A 135 -16.14 -10.15 6.37
N ARG A 136 -15.36 -10.35 7.44
CA ARG A 136 -15.84 -11.00 8.67
C ARG A 136 -17.04 -10.29 9.29
N ARG A 137 -17.06 -8.95 9.23
CA ARG A 137 -18.21 -8.17 9.72
C ARG A 137 -19.46 -8.40 8.88
N GLY A 138 -19.32 -8.45 7.55
CA GLY A 138 -20.43 -8.76 6.64
C GLY A 138 -21.05 -10.13 6.92
N GLU A 139 -20.21 -11.15 7.14
CA GLU A 139 -20.67 -12.51 7.49
C GLU A 139 -21.43 -12.54 8.83
N GLN A 140 -21.01 -11.75 9.83
CA GLN A 140 -21.71 -11.65 11.12
C GLN A 140 -23.08 -10.99 10.98
N ASP A 141 -23.16 -9.88 10.24
CA ASP A 141 -24.41 -9.15 10.02
C ASP A 141 -25.44 -10.01 9.26
N GLU A 142 -25.01 -10.88 8.34
CA GLU A 142 -25.90 -11.84 7.65
C GLU A 142 -26.36 -12.99 8.56
N SER A 143 -25.50 -13.47 9.46
CA SER A 143 -25.81 -14.56 10.39
C SER A 143 -26.77 -14.15 11.52
N TRP A 144 -26.85 -12.86 11.83
CA TRP A 144 -27.79 -12.29 12.80
C TRP A 144 -29.01 -11.73 12.06
N GLN A 145 -29.90 -12.61 11.61
CA GLN A 145 -31.27 -12.24 11.28
C GLN A 145 -32.15 -12.82 12.38
N PRO A 146 -32.75 -12.00 13.27
CA PRO A 146 -33.63 -12.54 14.30
C PRO A 146 -34.75 -13.29 13.59
N GLU A 147 -34.91 -14.57 13.93
CA GLU A 147 -36.10 -15.34 13.57
C GLU A 147 -37.30 -14.48 13.99
N VAL A 148 -38.06 -14.04 12.99
CA VAL A 148 -39.34 -13.40 13.22
C VAL A 148 -40.21 -14.51 13.77
N ASP A 149 -40.31 -14.61 15.10
CA ASP A 149 -41.31 -15.44 15.77
C ASP A 149 -42.68 -14.94 15.29
N ASP A 150 -43.31 -15.72 14.41
CA ASP A 150 -44.69 -15.55 13.93
C ASP A 150 -45.73 -15.77 15.05
#